data_AF-A0A368FXL2-F1
#
_entry.id   AF-A0A368FXL2-F1
#
_cell.length_a   1.000
_cell.length_b   1.000
_cell.length_c   1.000
_cell.angle_alpha   90.00
_cell.angle_beta   90.00
_cell.angle_gamma   90.00
#
_symmetry.space_group_name_H-M   'P 1'
#
loop_
_entity.id
_entity.type
_entity.pdbx_description
1 polymer ?
#
loop_
_entity_poly.entity_id
_entity_poly.type
_entity_poly.pdbx_seq_one_letter_code
_entity_poly.pdbx_strand_id
1 'polypeptide(L)'
;MITDVEIMGVKVSGLLDTGSEIPIIPGNILLRAQRNGYDIDSKVKEHAIDRSKRVYEASGVLMNFVTVIETTVEECAGRRKVIAPMYVSSTDEELVILGTNVLPSFGYRLLRDETTSKNIQPEEEVEVPASVRTKSKTRKRVAQVGRRMYLAPSSVGWVELTGCEQGGSVQS
;
A
#
# COMPACT_ATOMS: atom_id res chain seq x y z
N MET A 1 -3.26 -1.45 -8.34
CA MET A 1 -2.90 -1.66 -9.76
C MET A 1 -2.90 -3.16 -10.00
N ILE A 2 -3.46 -3.63 -11.12
CA ILE A 2 -3.58 -5.07 -11.42
C ILE A 2 -2.76 -5.36 -12.67
N THR A 3 -2.09 -6.52 -12.71
CA THR A 3 -1.40 -7.07 -13.87
C THR A 3 -1.83 -8.53 -14.07
N ASP A 4 -1.70 -9.05 -15.28
CA ASP A 4 -1.96 -10.47 -15.56
C ASP A 4 -0.67 -11.27 -15.35
N VAL A 5 -0.76 -12.33 -14.56
CA VAL A 5 0.36 -13.25 -14.31
C VAL A 5 -0.02 -14.69 -14.65
N GLU A 6 0.99 -15.48 -14.97
CA GLU A 6 0.89 -16.91 -15.16
C GLU A 6 1.72 -17.63 -14.09
N ILE A 7 1.07 -18.58 -13.40
CA ILE A 7 1.68 -19.38 -12.34
C ILE A 7 1.29 -20.84 -12.59
N MET A 8 2.28 -21.72 -12.75
CA MET A 8 2.04 -23.15 -13.03
C MET A 8 1.10 -23.40 -14.22
N GLY A 9 1.19 -22.58 -15.27
CA GLY A 9 0.32 -22.65 -16.44
C GLY A 9 -1.09 -22.09 -16.25
N VAL A 10 -1.39 -21.49 -15.09
CA VAL A 10 -2.68 -20.85 -14.80
C VAL A 10 -2.51 -19.33 -14.91
N LYS A 11 -3.28 -18.71 -15.81
CA LYS A 11 -3.38 -17.25 -15.92
C LYS A 11 -4.37 -16.71 -14.90
N VAL A 12 -3.94 -15.71 -14.14
CA VAL A 12 -4.68 -15.08 -13.04
C VAL A 12 -4.33 -13.60 -12.93
N SER A 13 -5.19 -12.83 -12.29
CA SER A 13 -4.87 -11.43 -11.96
C SER A 13 -3.95 -11.36 -10.74
N GLY A 14 -2.96 -10.48 -10.80
CA GLY A 14 -2.04 -10.15 -9.73
C GLY A 14 -2.21 -8.70 -9.29
N LEU A 15 -2.48 -8.48 -8.00
CA LEU A 15 -2.47 -7.17 -7.38
C LEU A 15 -1.03 -6.75 -7.09
N LEU A 16 -0.59 -5.66 -7.70
CA LEU A 16 0.66 -5.00 -7.32
C LEU A 16 0.41 -4.21 -6.04
N ASP A 17 0.83 -4.77 -4.91
CA ASP A 17 0.48 -4.26 -3.59
C ASP A 17 1.72 -3.82 -2.81
N THR A 18 1.86 -2.52 -2.65
CA THR A 18 2.95 -1.93 -1.85
C THR A 18 2.64 -1.87 -0.36
N GLY A 19 1.40 -2.17 0.04
CA GLY A 19 0.97 -2.31 1.44
C GLY A 19 1.20 -3.71 2.00
N SER A 20 1.43 -4.70 1.14
CA SER A 20 1.77 -6.07 1.53
C SER A 20 3.28 -6.31 1.47
N GLU A 21 3.86 -6.80 2.56
CA GLU A 21 5.27 -7.21 2.59
C GLU A 21 5.49 -8.55 1.86
N ILE A 22 4.57 -9.48 2.07
CA ILE A 22 4.67 -10.84 1.54
C ILE A 22 3.82 -11.01 0.27
N PRO A 23 4.24 -11.89 -0.66
CA PRO A 23 3.38 -12.32 -1.75
C PRO A 23 2.47 -13.48 -1.29
N ILE A 24 1.21 -13.47 -1.75
CA ILE A 24 0.17 -14.42 -1.32
C ILE A 24 -0.50 -15.02 -2.56
N ILE A 25 -0.66 -16.34 -2.57
CA ILE A 25 -1.37 -17.11 -3.59
C ILE A 25 -2.58 -17.82 -2.98
N PRO A 26 -3.79 -17.60 -3.53
CA PRO A 26 -4.96 -18.41 -3.21
C PRO A 26 -4.77 -19.89 -3.57
N GLY A 27 -5.12 -20.78 -2.64
CA GLY A 27 -4.96 -22.23 -2.82
C GLY A 27 -5.78 -22.81 -3.97
N ASN A 28 -6.90 -22.18 -4.35
CA ASN A 28 -7.69 -22.56 -5.52
C ASN A 28 -6.89 -22.50 -6.84
N ILE A 29 -5.86 -21.65 -6.96
CA ILE A 29 -4.99 -21.55 -8.13
C ILE A 29 -4.13 -22.81 -8.26
N LEU A 30 -3.64 -23.35 -7.14
CA LEU A 30 -2.94 -24.63 -7.10
C LEU A 30 -3.87 -25.77 -7.51
N LEU A 31 -5.09 -25.82 -6.97
CA LEU A 31 -6.08 -26.83 -7.37
C LEU A 31 -6.39 -26.76 -8.87
N ARG A 32 -6.47 -25.56 -9.45
CA ARG A 32 -6.65 -25.38 -10.89
C ARG A 32 -5.43 -25.86 -11.69
N ALA A 33 -4.22 -25.54 -11.25
CA ALA A 33 -3.00 -26.03 -11.89
C ALA A 33 -2.96 -27.55 -11.91
N GLN A 34 -3.28 -28.21 -10.78
CA GLN A 34 -3.35 -29.66 -10.68
C GLN A 34 -4.41 -30.26 -11.62
N ARG A 35 -5.61 -29.67 -11.67
CA ARG A 35 -6.68 -30.08 -12.62
C ARG A 35 -6.26 -29.92 -14.08
N ASN A 36 -5.40 -28.94 -14.38
CA ASN A 36 -4.83 -28.73 -15.71
C ASN A 36 -3.64 -29.66 -16.02
N GLY A 37 -3.33 -30.61 -15.14
CA GLY A 37 -2.27 -31.60 -15.32
C GLY A 37 -0.90 -31.15 -14.83
N TYR A 38 -0.79 -30.05 -14.08
CA TYR A 38 0.46 -29.67 -13.42
C TYR A 38 0.71 -30.58 -12.21
N ASP A 39 1.84 -31.27 -12.21
CA ASP A 39 2.27 -32.11 -11.10
C ASP A 39 2.83 -31.26 -9.96
N ILE A 40 1.97 -30.90 -9.01
CA ILE A 40 2.35 -30.08 -7.85
C ILE A 40 3.28 -30.86 -6.92
N ASP A 41 2.93 -32.11 -6.62
CA ASP A 41 3.59 -32.92 -5.60
C ASP A 41 5.07 -33.18 -5.91
N SER A 42 5.44 -33.25 -7.20
CA SER A 42 6.84 -33.45 -7.59
C SER A 42 7.59 -32.16 -7.98
N LYS A 43 6.90 -31.12 -8.45
CA LYS A 43 7.53 -29.93 -9.04
C LYS A 43 7.52 -28.69 -8.15
N VAL A 44 6.72 -28.67 -7.10
CA VAL A 44 6.60 -27.51 -6.22
C VAL A 44 7.32 -27.79 -4.92
N LYS A 45 8.27 -26.92 -4.59
CA LYS A 45 9.00 -27.02 -3.32
C LYS A 45 8.21 -26.32 -2.23
N GLU A 46 7.83 -27.08 -1.22
CA GLU A 46 7.22 -26.55 -0.01
C GLU A 46 8.27 -26.14 1.04
N HIS A 47 7.95 -25.09 1.77
CA HIS A 47 8.73 -24.53 2.86
C HIS A 47 7.87 -24.45 4.11
N ALA A 48 8.44 -24.88 5.24
CA ALA A 48 7.78 -24.76 6.53
C ALA A 48 7.53 -23.29 6.88
N ILE A 49 6.31 -22.99 7.35
CA ILE A 49 5.99 -21.67 7.88
C ILE A 49 6.70 -21.48 9.23
N ASP A 50 7.48 -20.41 9.34
CA ASP A 50 8.04 -19.95 10.60
C ASP A 50 6.91 -19.43 11.51
N ARG A 51 6.44 -20.29 12.42
CA ARG A 51 5.34 -19.98 13.34
C ARG A 51 5.70 -18.96 14.42
N SER A 52 6.97 -18.57 14.55
CA SER A 52 7.34 -17.45 15.43
C SER A 52 6.95 -16.09 14.85
N LYS A 53 6.74 -16.03 13.52
CA LYS A 53 6.31 -14.82 12.81
C LYS A 53 4.81 -14.84 12.61
N ARG A 54 4.17 -13.69 12.91
CA ARG A 54 2.72 -13.49 12.75
C ARG A 54 2.51 -12.51 11.61
N VAL A 55 1.65 -12.87 10.67
CA VAL A 55 1.26 -12.02 9.56
C VAL A 55 -0.16 -11.54 9.81
N TYR A 56 -0.37 -10.24 9.66
CA TYR A 56 -1.66 -9.61 9.89
C TYR A 56 -2.15 -8.96 8.60
N GLU A 57 -3.47 -8.99 8.39
CA GLU A 57 -4.07 -8.18 7.34
C GLU A 57 -4.22 -6.71 7.78
N ALA A 58 -4.64 -5.85 6.85
CA ALA A 58 -4.75 -4.40 7.09
C ALA A 58 -5.72 -4.02 8.23
N SER A 59 -6.66 -4.90 8.56
CA SER A 59 -7.59 -4.72 9.69
C SER A 59 -7.01 -5.13 11.05
N GLY A 60 -5.81 -5.70 11.07
CA GLY A 60 -5.15 -6.26 12.26
C GLY A 60 -5.57 -7.69 12.60
N VAL A 61 -6.34 -8.37 11.74
CA VAL A 61 -6.67 -9.81 11.92
C VAL A 61 -5.46 -10.67 11.54
N LEU A 62 -5.22 -11.72 12.32
CA LEU A 62 -4.16 -12.68 12.06
C LEU A 62 -4.50 -13.52 10.81
N MET A 63 -3.62 -13.53 9.82
CA MET A 63 -3.74 -14.39 8.65
C MET A 63 -3.22 -15.80 8.97
N ASN A 64 -3.90 -16.82 8.44
CA ASN A 64 -3.45 -18.20 8.49
C ASN A 64 -3.11 -18.66 7.07
N PHE A 65 -1.93 -19.26 6.93
CA PHE A 65 -1.46 -19.83 5.67
C PHE A 65 -1.32 -21.34 5.80
N VAL A 66 -1.55 -22.04 4.69
CA VAL A 66 -1.44 -23.50 4.61
C VAL A 66 0.03 -23.91 4.60
N THR A 67 0.81 -23.30 3.71
CA THR A 67 2.24 -23.56 3.51
C THR A 67 2.88 -22.36 2.80
N VAL A 68 4.19 -22.40 2.57
CA VAL A 68 4.88 -21.51 1.65
C VAL A 68 5.43 -22.35 0.51
N ILE A 69 5.19 -21.93 -0.73
CA ILE A 69 5.71 -22.63 -1.91
C ILE A 69 6.69 -21.78 -2.68
N GLU A 70 7.73 -22.38 -3.23
CA GLU A 70 8.57 -21.73 -4.24
C GLU A 70 7.95 -21.99 -5.62
N THR A 71 7.60 -20.93 -6.35
CA THR A 71 7.02 -21.05 -7.69
C THR A 71 7.52 -19.94 -8.62
N THR A 72 7.46 -20.21 -9.92
CA THR A 72 7.71 -19.20 -10.94
C THR A 72 6.43 -18.42 -11.20
N VAL A 73 6.52 -17.10 -11.07
CA VAL A 73 5.48 -16.14 -11.42
C VAL A 73 5.94 -15.40 -12.68
N GLU A 74 5.17 -15.51 -13.75
CA GLU A 74 5.44 -14.85 -15.02
C GLU A 74 4.46 -13.71 -15.26
N GLU A 75 4.95 -12.50 -15.44
CA GLU A 75 4.10 -11.39 -15.85
C GLU A 75 3.82 -11.45 -17.36
N CYS A 76 2.54 -11.50 -17.74
CA CYS A 76 2.12 -11.69 -19.12
C CYS A 76 2.50 -10.49 -20.01
N ALA A 77 2.33 -9.27 -19.50
CA ALA A 77 2.59 -8.05 -20.26
C ALA A 77 4.10 -7.76 -20.42
N GLY A 78 4.91 -8.04 -19.40
CA GLY A 78 6.35 -7.76 -19.37
C GLY A 78 7.26 -8.93 -19.73
N ARG A 79 6.70 -10.15 -19.87
CA ARG A 79 7.42 -11.43 -20.04
C ARG A 79 8.53 -11.65 -19.01
N ARG A 80 8.39 -11.04 -17.84
CA ARG A 80 9.37 -11.17 -16.77
C ARG A 80 8.96 -12.33 -15.87
N LYS A 81 9.93 -13.21 -15.60
CA LYS A 81 9.76 -14.38 -14.74
C LYS A 81 10.52 -14.17 -13.45
N VAL A 82 9.85 -14.36 -12.33
CA VAL A 82 10.44 -14.29 -10.99
C VAL A 82 10.14 -15.59 -10.28
N ILE A 83 11.16 -16.23 -9.71
CA ILE A 83 10.97 -17.32 -8.76
C ILE A 83 10.82 -16.69 -7.39
N ALA A 84 9.71 -16.97 -6.70
CA ALA A 84 9.42 -16.37 -5.41
C ALA A 84 8.81 -17.39 -4.44
N PRO A 85 9.14 -17.32 -3.14
CA PRO A 85 8.35 -17.96 -2.11
C PRO A 85 7.00 -17.24 -1.98
N MET A 86 5.91 -17.99 -2.03
CA MET A 86 4.53 -17.49 -2.01
C MET A 86 3.77 -18.15 -0.87
N TYR A 87 3.13 -17.34 -0.03
CA TYR A 87 2.30 -17.84 1.06
C TYR A 87 0.96 -18.33 0.52
N VAL A 88 0.60 -19.57 0.81
CA VAL A 88 -0.65 -20.16 0.31
C VAL A 88 -1.79 -19.84 1.27
N SER A 89 -2.75 -19.02 0.85
CA SER A 89 -3.99 -18.80 1.61
C SER A 89 -4.99 -19.92 1.33
N SER A 90 -5.88 -20.18 2.29
CA SER A 90 -6.99 -21.12 2.12
C SER A 90 -8.23 -20.46 1.47
N THR A 91 -8.10 -19.26 0.92
CA THR A 91 -9.20 -18.53 0.28
C THR A 91 -9.50 -19.10 -1.11
N ASP A 92 -10.72 -18.90 -1.58
CA ASP A 92 -11.19 -19.26 -2.93
C ASP A 92 -11.16 -18.07 -3.90
N GLU A 93 -10.47 -16.99 -3.52
CA GLU A 93 -10.26 -15.79 -4.31
C GLU A 93 -9.42 -16.07 -5.57
N GLU A 94 -9.57 -15.25 -6.61
CA GLU A 94 -8.82 -15.40 -7.87
C GLU A 94 -7.70 -14.37 -8.06
N LEU A 95 -7.36 -13.64 -6.99
CA LEU A 95 -6.40 -12.55 -7.02
C LEU A 95 -5.13 -12.94 -6.25
N VAL A 96 -4.00 -12.95 -6.96
CA VAL A 96 -2.67 -13.11 -6.34
C VAL A 96 -2.21 -11.77 -5.80
N ILE A 97 -1.64 -11.73 -4.60
CA ILE A 97 -1.02 -10.51 -4.05
C ILE A 97 0.48 -10.55 -4.33
N LEU A 98 0.99 -9.56 -5.04
CA LEU A 98 2.41 -9.35 -5.31
C LEU A 98 2.92 -8.25 -4.38
N GLY A 99 3.44 -8.67 -3.23
CA GLY A 99 3.97 -7.79 -2.21
C GLY A 99 5.34 -7.18 -2.52
N THR A 100 5.79 -6.27 -1.67
CA THR A 100 7.05 -5.52 -1.82
C THR A 100 8.30 -6.40 -1.87
N ASN A 101 8.26 -7.65 -1.38
CA ASN A 101 9.36 -8.61 -1.53
C ASN A 101 9.58 -9.08 -2.98
N VAL A 102 8.57 -8.99 -3.86
CA VAL A 102 8.66 -9.46 -5.25
C VAL A 102 8.59 -8.33 -6.27
N LEU A 103 7.93 -7.21 -5.93
CA LEU A 103 7.75 -6.08 -6.85
C LEU A 103 9.07 -5.56 -7.47
N PRO A 104 10.18 -5.37 -6.73
CA PRO A 104 11.44 -4.92 -7.32
C PRO A 104 12.02 -5.92 -8.33
N SER A 105 11.85 -7.23 -8.09
CA SER A 105 12.27 -8.29 -9.02
C SER A 105 11.49 -8.21 -10.32
N PHE A 106 10.21 -7.86 -10.26
CA PHE A 106 9.40 -7.54 -11.44
C PHE A 106 9.76 -6.21 -12.12
N GLY A 107 10.61 -5.38 -11.49
CA GLY A 107 11.02 -4.08 -12.02
C GLY A 107 10.09 -2.93 -11.63
N TYR A 108 9.11 -3.21 -10.77
CA TYR A 108 8.23 -2.19 -10.23
C TYR A 108 8.95 -1.34 -9.18
N ARG A 109 8.73 -0.03 -9.24
CA ARG A 109 9.23 0.94 -8.28
C ARG A 109 8.16 1.99 -8.03
N LEU A 110 8.04 2.40 -6.76
CA LEU A 110 7.26 3.58 -6.41
C LEU A 110 8.07 4.82 -6.75
N LEU A 111 7.45 5.74 -7.48
CA LEU A 111 7.99 7.05 -7.79
C LEU A 111 7.08 8.10 -7.18
N ARG A 112 7.67 9.09 -6.52
CA ARG A 112 6.95 10.29 -6.13
C ARG A 112 6.80 11.16 -7.37
N ASP A 113 5.57 11.55 -7.67
CA ASP A 113 5.34 12.52 -8.74
C ASP A 113 5.78 13.91 -8.25
N GLU A 114 6.94 14.36 -8.73
CA GLU A 114 7.47 15.69 -8.44
C GLU A 114 6.80 16.79 -9.28
N THR A 115 5.98 16.43 -10.28
CA THR A 115 5.27 17.41 -11.12
C THR A 115 4.10 18.04 -10.39
N THR A 116 3.49 17.34 -9.43
CA THR A 116 2.43 17.86 -8.56
C THR A 116 2.97 18.82 -7.49
N SER A 117 4.27 18.78 -7.18
CA SER A 117 4.92 19.69 -6.23
C SER A 117 5.11 21.11 -6.78
N LYS A 118 4.98 21.33 -8.10
CA LYS A 118 5.17 22.64 -8.74
C LYS A 118 3.97 23.59 -8.64
N ASN A 119 2.83 23.15 -8.10
CA ASN A 119 1.66 23.99 -7.85
C ASN A 119 1.51 24.42 -6.38
N ILE A 120 2.49 24.14 -5.53
CA ILE A 120 2.71 24.93 -4.32
C ILE A 120 3.82 25.91 -4.68
N GLN A 121 3.48 26.96 -5.41
CA GLN A 121 4.37 28.10 -5.53
C GLN A 121 4.60 28.63 -4.10
N PRO A 122 5.85 28.83 -3.64
CA PRO A 122 6.09 29.90 -2.69
C PRO A 122 5.55 31.16 -3.37
N GLU A 123 4.54 31.84 -2.78
CA GLU A 123 4.06 33.12 -3.30
C GLU A 123 5.30 33.98 -3.61
N GLU A 124 5.51 34.31 -4.89
CA GLU A 124 6.59 35.20 -5.31
C GLU A 124 6.48 36.48 -4.49
N GLU A 125 7.61 36.90 -3.92
CA GLU A 125 7.74 38.16 -3.22
C GLU A 125 7.60 39.28 -4.25
N VAL A 126 6.36 39.67 -4.55
CA VAL A 126 6.08 40.82 -5.40
C VAL A 126 6.46 42.07 -4.62
N GLU A 127 7.62 42.64 -4.93
CA GLU A 127 7.96 44.00 -4.53
C GLU A 127 6.89 44.96 -5.11
N VAL A 128 6.01 45.47 -4.24
CA VAL A 128 5.08 46.54 -4.59
C VAL A 128 5.62 47.87 -4.07
N PRO A 129 5.56 48.97 -4.87
CA PRO A 129 6.25 50.21 -4.55
C PRO A 129 5.67 50.87 -3.30
N ALA A 130 6.55 51.52 -2.54
CA ALA A 130 6.24 52.27 -1.34
C ALA A 130 5.42 53.53 -1.65
N SER A 131 4.15 53.39 -2.00
CA SER A 131 3.23 54.51 -2.00
C SER A 131 1.77 54.05 -2.07
N VAL A 132 1.08 54.30 -0.96
CA VAL A 132 -0.33 54.75 -0.94
C VAL A 132 -1.42 53.67 -0.85
N ARG A 133 -2.10 53.73 0.32
CA ARG A 133 -3.53 53.46 0.62
C ARG A 133 -3.91 52.20 1.40
N THR A 134 -3.96 52.39 2.72
CA THR A 134 -5.08 52.11 3.63
C THR A 134 -6.19 51.17 3.10
N LYS A 135 -6.08 49.86 3.37
CA LYS A 135 -7.21 48.92 3.40
C LYS A 135 -6.99 47.86 4.48
N SER A 136 -8.07 47.49 5.15
CA SER A 136 -8.16 46.58 6.30
C SER A 136 -7.37 45.28 6.10
N LYS A 137 -6.56 44.91 7.09
CA LYS A 137 -5.87 43.61 7.14
C LYS A 137 -6.91 42.50 7.30
N THR A 138 -7.34 41.87 6.20
CA THR A 138 -8.05 40.59 6.28
C THR A 138 -7.05 39.55 6.78
N ARG A 139 -7.09 39.24 8.10
CA ARG A 139 -6.32 38.15 8.69
C ARG A 139 -6.69 36.85 7.97
N LYS A 140 -5.79 36.32 7.11
CA LYS A 140 -5.91 34.94 6.60
C LYS A 140 -5.88 34.01 7.82
N ARG A 141 -7.04 33.46 8.19
CA ARG A 141 -7.18 32.46 9.26
C ARG A 141 -6.83 31.11 8.64
N VAL A 142 -5.56 30.74 8.70
CA VAL A 142 -5.09 29.42 8.27
C VAL A 142 -4.80 28.58 9.49
N ALA A 143 -5.36 27.37 9.54
CA ALA A 143 -5.04 26.38 10.56
C ALA A 143 -3.63 25.85 10.32
N GLN A 144 -2.85 25.70 11.39
CA GLN A 144 -1.49 25.14 11.34
C GLN A 144 -1.45 23.82 12.11
N VAL A 145 -0.60 22.89 11.64
CA VAL A 145 -0.42 21.59 12.29
C VAL A 145 0.36 21.79 13.59
N GLY A 146 -0.30 21.57 14.73
CA GLY A 146 0.33 21.69 16.05
C GLY A 146 1.18 20.48 16.45
N ARG A 147 0.68 19.26 16.19
CA ARG A 147 1.39 18.01 16.53
C ARG A 147 1.02 16.89 15.57
N ARG A 148 2.00 16.02 15.28
CA ARG A 148 1.80 14.73 14.61
C ARG A 148 1.93 13.61 15.62
N MET A 149 1.09 12.58 15.50
CA MET A 149 1.13 11.39 16.34
C MET A 149 0.89 10.16 15.47
N TYR A 150 1.59 9.07 15.77
CA TYR A 150 1.37 7.77 15.14
C TYR A 150 0.32 6.99 15.93
N LEU A 151 -0.71 6.50 15.22
CA LEU A 151 -1.69 5.55 15.75
C LEU A 151 -1.41 4.19 15.13
N ALA A 152 -1.26 3.17 15.97
CA ALA A 152 -1.06 1.81 15.50
C ALA A 152 -2.31 1.29 14.76
N PRO A 153 -2.17 0.32 13.85
CA PRO A 153 -3.30 -0.35 13.21
C PRO A 153 -4.34 -0.82 14.24
N SER A 154 -5.62 -0.60 13.93
CA SER A 154 -6.77 -0.97 14.77
C SER A 154 -6.87 -0.28 16.13
N SER A 155 -6.09 0.78 16.36
CA SER A 155 -6.19 1.63 17.55
C SER A 155 -6.99 2.91 17.28
N VAL A 156 -7.65 3.43 18.32
CA VAL A 156 -8.33 4.72 18.30
C VAL A 156 -7.57 5.67 19.21
N GLY A 157 -7.36 6.90 18.76
CA GLY A 157 -6.78 7.98 19.55
C GLY A 157 -7.61 9.24 19.48
N TRP A 158 -7.74 9.94 20.60
CA TRP A 158 -8.40 11.23 20.68
C TRP A 158 -7.38 12.34 20.44
N VAL A 159 -7.71 13.29 19.56
CA VAL A 159 -6.88 14.47 19.30
C VAL A 159 -7.66 15.70 19.73
N GLU A 160 -7.03 16.52 20.56
CA GLU A 160 -7.58 17.80 20.99
C GLU A 160 -7.33 18.85 19.92
N LEU A 161 -8.39 19.56 19.52
CA LEU A 161 -8.31 20.67 18.57
C LEU A 161 -8.35 21.98 19.35
N THR A 162 -7.30 22.79 19.24
CA THR A 162 -7.26 24.12 19.84
C THR A 162 -7.51 25.20 18.79
N GLY A 163 -8.50 26.06 19.06
CA GLY A 163 -8.85 27.22 18.25
C GLY A 163 -8.93 28.47 19.12
N CYS A 164 -8.67 29.65 18.54
CA CYS A 164 -8.59 30.92 19.28
C CYS A 164 -9.97 31.35 19.81
N GLU A 165 -10.02 31.74 21.09
CA GLU A 165 -11.22 32.16 21.84
C GLU A 165 -12.02 33.26 21.12
N GLN A 166 -13.34 33.12 21.07
CA GLN A 166 -14.23 34.21 20.70
C GLN A 166 -14.26 35.20 21.88
N GLY A 167 -13.75 36.40 21.65
CA GLY A 167 -13.62 37.46 22.65
C GLY A 167 -14.91 37.70 23.43
N GLY A 168 -14.79 37.69 24.75
CA GLY A 168 -15.86 38.03 25.67
C GLY A 168 -16.33 39.47 25.46
N SER A 169 -17.64 39.65 25.37
CA SER A 169 -18.28 40.95 25.53
C SER A 169 -18.48 41.23 27.02
N VAL A 170 -17.61 42.08 27.58
CA VAL A 170 -17.94 42.88 28.77
C VAL A 170 -18.69 44.10 28.28
N GLN A 171 -19.90 44.35 28.78
CA GLN A 171 -20.46 45.70 28.85
C GLN A 171 -21.09 45.94 30.22
N SER A 172 -20.76 47.13 30.71
CA SER A 172 -21.09 47.77 31.98
C SER A 172 -22.56 48.16 32.12
#